data_AF-A0A0P7YAZ7-F1
#
_entry.id   AF-A0A0P7YAZ7-F1
#
_cell.length_a   1.000
_cell.length_b   1.000
_cell.length_c   1.000
_cell.angle_alpha   90.00
_cell.angle_beta   90.00
_cell.angle_gamma   90.00
#
_symmetry.space_group_name_H-M   'P 1'
#
loop_
_entity.id
_entity.type
_entity.pdbx_description
1 polymer ?
#
loop_
_entity_poly.entity_id
_entity_poly.type
_entity_poly.pdbx_seq_one_letter_code
_entity_poly.pdbx_strand_id
1 'polypeptide(L)'
;MFDQYACWADGMPNTTVKVPCPWYLPWYDQVKNGFVLRECGADGQWATSKTSLTWRDHSQCDTSISQQTAQALAGCRVAQILMQYCVGANYCWLLVEGVYLHNLLVLMVFSERSHFHGYIIIGWGTPVLFVVPWTVARYLYENISSSAPGNVLELLTPVS
;
A
#
# COMPACT_ATOMS: atom_id res chain seq x y z
N MET A 1 -17.90 -14.09 -29.58
CA MET A 1 -17.01 -12.93 -29.91
C MET A 1 -16.12 -12.57 -28.72
N PHE A 2 -14.86 -12.21 -28.91
CA PHE A 2 -13.94 -11.74 -27.85
C PHE A 2 -13.70 -10.23 -27.94
N ASP A 3 -13.56 -9.57 -26.79
CA ASP A 3 -13.47 -8.11 -26.70
C ASP A 3 -12.44 -7.68 -25.64
N GLN A 4 -11.33 -8.41 -25.54
CA GLN A 4 -10.19 -8.09 -24.67
C GLN A 4 -10.44 -8.19 -23.14
N TYR A 5 -11.68 -8.44 -22.70
CA TYR A 5 -12.03 -8.64 -21.28
C TYR A 5 -12.74 -9.98 -21.01
N ALA A 6 -13.61 -10.44 -21.90
CA ALA A 6 -14.27 -11.74 -21.73
C ALA A 6 -14.66 -12.34 -23.09
N CYS A 7 -14.87 -13.67 -23.11
CA CYS A 7 -15.38 -14.41 -24.27
C CYS A 7 -16.90 -14.50 -24.18
N TRP A 8 -17.58 -13.95 -25.18
CA TRP A 8 -19.03 -13.89 -25.23
C TRP A 8 -19.56 -14.98 -26.13
N ALA A 9 -20.47 -15.80 -25.59
CA ALA A 9 -21.27 -16.73 -26.38
C ALA A 9 -22.25 -15.96 -27.27
N ASP A 10 -22.73 -16.61 -28.32
CA ASP A 10 -23.76 -16.05 -29.19
C ASP A 10 -25.05 -15.88 -28.38
N GLY A 11 -25.54 -14.64 -28.34
CA GLY A 11 -26.77 -14.26 -27.65
C GLY A 11 -27.92 -14.16 -28.64
N MET A 12 -29.14 -14.41 -28.18
CA MET A 12 -30.33 -14.11 -28.97
C MET A 12 -30.54 -12.57 -28.99
N PRO A 13 -31.14 -12.01 -30.06
CA PRO A 13 -31.50 -10.60 -30.08
C PRO A 13 -32.40 -10.25 -28.88
N ASN A 14 -32.20 -9.05 -28.32
CA ASN A 14 -32.92 -8.56 -27.14
C ASN A 14 -32.73 -9.44 -25.88
N THR A 15 -31.53 -10.02 -25.70
CA THR A 15 -31.18 -10.79 -24.51
C THR A 15 -29.87 -10.34 -23.87
N THR A 16 -29.74 -10.59 -22.58
CA THR A 16 -28.52 -10.36 -21.82
C THR A 16 -27.71 -11.66 -21.76
N VAL A 17 -26.47 -11.61 -22.25
CA VAL A 17 -25.50 -12.68 -22.12
C VAL A 17 -24.69 -12.45 -20.85
N LYS A 18 -24.57 -13.49 -20.02
CA LYS A 18 -23.78 -13.47 -18.78
C LYS A 18 -22.63 -14.45 -18.87
N VAL A 19 -21.47 -14.04 -18.42
CA VAL A 19 -20.26 -14.87 -18.36
C VAL A 19 -19.63 -14.70 -16.97
N PRO A 20 -19.07 -15.74 -16.35
CA PRO A 20 -18.48 -15.62 -15.02
C PRO A 20 -17.31 -14.63 -15.01
N CYS A 21 -17.00 -14.08 -13.84
CA CYS A 21 -15.87 -13.18 -13.69
C CYS A 21 -14.59 -13.81 -14.25
N PRO A 22 -13.78 -13.05 -15.00
CA PRO A 22 -12.58 -13.60 -15.55
C PRO A 22 -11.66 -14.06 -14.43
N TRP A 23 -11.34 -15.34 -14.44
CA TRP A 23 -10.51 -15.97 -13.41
C TRP A 23 -9.09 -15.39 -13.32
N TYR A 24 -8.67 -14.63 -14.33
CA TYR A 24 -7.36 -14.00 -14.38
C TYR A 24 -7.23 -12.73 -13.49
N LEU A 25 -8.28 -12.32 -12.75
CA LEU A 25 -8.26 -11.13 -11.89
C LEU A 25 -7.50 -11.38 -10.55
N PRO A 26 -6.63 -10.45 -10.08
CA PRO A 26 -5.83 -10.61 -8.85
C PRO A 26 -6.60 -10.86 -7.53
N TRP A 27 -7.90 -10.61 -7.53
CA TRP A 27 -8.85 -10.72 -6.43
C TRP A 27 -9.96 -11.74 -6.72
N TYR A 28 -9.71 -12.65 -7.67
CA TYR A 28 -10.71 -13.58 -8.18
C TYR A 28 -11.40 -14.38 -7.08
N ASP A 29 -10.69 -14.81 -6.04
CA ASP A 29 -11.28 -15.52 -4.91
C ASP A 29 -12.42 -14.76 -4.21
N GLN A 30 -12.40 -13.42 -4.27
CA GLN A 30 -13.43 -12.52 -3.74
C GLN A 30 -14.63 -12.39 -4.72
N VAL A 31 -14.37 -12.50 -6.02
CA VAL A 31 -15.36 -12.28 -7.09
C VAL A 31 -15.70 -13.56 -7.87
N LYS A 32 -15.33 -14.74 -7.36
CA LYS A 32 -15.51 -16.05 -8.04
C LYS A 32 -16.95 -16.39 -8.38
N ASN A 33 -17.88 -15.83 -7.61
CA ASN A 33 -19.32 -16.01 -7.81
C ASN A 33 -19.94 -14.86 -8.63
N GLY A 34 -19.15 -13.90 -9.09
CA GLY A 34 -19.60 -12.76 -9.89
C GLY A 34 -19.64 -13.07 -11.38
N PHE A 35 -20.29 -12.19 -12.12
CA PHE A 35 -20.46 -12.30 -13.57
C PHE A 35 -20.25 -10.95 -14.28
N VAL A 36 -19.75 -11.03 -15.51
CA VAL A 36 -19.73 -9.94 -16.48
C VAL A 36 -20.95 -10.08 -17.37
N LEU A 37 -21.64 -8.97 -17.66
CA LEU A 37 -22.86 -8.95 -18.45
C LEU A 37 -22.69 -8.10 -19.71
N ARG A 38 -23.40 -8.53 -20.76
CA ARG A 38 -23.60 -7.77 -21.99
C ARG A 38 -25.00 -7.90 -22.50
N GLU A 39 -25.46 -6.86 -23.16
CA GLU A 39 -26.78 -6.79 -23.77
C GLU A 39 -26.66 -6.83 -25.29
N CYS A 40 -27.44 -7.70 -25.90
CA CYS A 40 -27.65 -7.74 -27.34
C CYS A 40 -28.97 -7.02 -27.65
N GLY A 41 -28.91 -6.00 -28.51
CA GLY A 41 -30.07 -5.25 -28.97
C GLY A 41 -31.02 -6.08 -29.83
N ALA A 42 -32.23 -5.58 -30.03
CA ALA A 42 -33.23 -6.22 -30.90
C ALA A 42 -32.81 -6.23 -32.39
N ASP A 43 -31.87 -5.37 -32.76
CA ASP A 43 -31.20 -5.29 -34.06
C ASP A 43 -30.10 -6.37 -34.22
N GLY A 44 -29.87 -7.19 -33.20
CA GLY A 44 -28.82 -8.21 -33.21
C GLY A 44 -27.40 -7.65 -33.05
N GLN A 45 -27.26 -6.37 -32.69
CA GLN A 45 -25.97 -5.74 -32.40
C GLN A 45 -25.72 -5.68 -30.90
N TRP A 46 -24.45 -5.67 -30.50
CA TRP A 46 -24.10 -5.46 -29.09
C TRP A 46 -24.37 -4.02 -28.68
N ALA A 47 -24.92 -3.82 -27.48
CA ALA A 47 -25.10 -2.49 -26.91
C ALA A 47 -23.76 -1.73 -26.91
N THR A 48 -23.77 -0.49 -27.41
CA THR A 48 -22.59 0.39 -27.44
C THR A 48 -22.85 1.61 -26.56
N SER A 49 -21.78 2.11 -25.95
CA SER A 49 -21.79 3.37 -25.21
C SER A 49 -21.80 4.56 -26.17
N LYS A 50 -22.04 5.77 -25.65
CA LYS A 50 -22.06 7.03 -26.40
C LYS A 50 -20.76 7.33 -27.18
N THR A 51 -19.67 6.62 -26.86
CA THR A 51 -18.36 6.71 -27.52
C THR A 51 -18.09 5.58 -28.52
N SER A 52 -19.12 4.83 -28.95
CA SER A 52 -19.00 3.68 -29.86
C SER A 52 -18.16 2.51 -29.32
N LEU A 53 -17.72 2.57 -28.06
CA LEU A 53 -17.17 1.44 -27.35
C LEU A 53 -18.29 0.49 -26.98
N THR A 54 -18.07 -0.80 -27.14
CA THR A 54 -19.08 -1.79 -26.78
C THR A 54 -19.27 -1.81 -25.26
N TRP A 55 -20.52 -1.68 -24.83
CA TRP A 55 -20.87 -1.59 -23.42
C TRP A 55 -20.82 -2.98 -22.77
N ARG A 56 -20.31 -3.03 -21.55
CA ARG A 56 -20.24 -4.23 -20.71
C ARG A 56 -20.34 -3.85 -19.25
N ASP A 57 -21.07 -4.64 -18.50
CA ASP A 57 -21.08 -4.55 -17.05
C ASP A 57 -20.12 -5.57 -16.47
N HIS A 58 -19.00 -5.09 -15.93
CA HIS A 58 -17.96 -5.89 -15.28
C HIS A 58 -17.83 -5.57 -13.79
N SER A 59 -18.85 -4.90 -13.22
CA SER A 59 -18.88 -4.40 -11.85
C SER A 59 -18.70 -5.50 -10.81
N GLN A 60 -19.21 -6.72 -11.07
CA GLN A 60 -19.08 -7.84 -10.14
C GLN A 60 -17.68 -8.46 -10.11
N CYS A 61 -16.82 -8.06 -11.05
CA CYS A 61 -15.49 -8.61 -11.27
C CYS A 61 -14.40 -7.58 -11.03
N ASP A 62 -14.77 -6.36 -10.66
CA ASP A 62 -13.82 -5.32 -10.33
C ASP A 62 -13.50 -5.34 -8.84
N THR A 63 -12.23 -5.58 -8.54
CA THR A 63 -11.64 -5.32 -7.23
C THR A 63 -10.30 -4.62 -7.40
N SER A 64 -10.05 -4.05 -8.60
CA SER A 64 -8.75 -3.64 -9.16
C SER A 64 -8.06 -2.48 -8.51
N ILE A 65 -8.83 -1.59 -7.93
CA ILE A 65 -8.27 -0.40 -7.31
C ILE A 65 -7.57 -0.76 -5.99
N SER A 66 -7.82 -1.94 -5.42
CA SER A 66 -7.43 -2.31 -4.06
C SER A 66 -6.05 -2.97 -3.90
N GLN A 67 -5.59 -3.77 -4.88
CA GLN A 67 -4.43 -4.64 -4.68
C GLN A 67 -3.10 -4.03 -5.19
N GLN A 68 -3.14 -3.27 -6.28
CA GLN A 68 -1.98 -2.52 -6.80
C GLN A 68 -1.64 -1.30 -5.94
N THR A 69 -2.64 -0.65 -5.35
CA THR A 69 -2.44 0.38 -4.33
C THR A 69 -1.81 -0.23 -3.09
N ALA A 70 -2.24 -1.42 -2.65
CA ALA A 70 -1.73 -2.03 -1.42
C ALA A 70 -0.21 -2.31 -1.43
N GLN A 71 0.33 -2.91 -2.49
CA GLN A 71 1.78 -3.23 -2.56
C GLN A 71 2.65 -1.99 -2.79
N ALA A 72 2.22 -1.07 -3.66
CA ALA A 72 2.92 0.20 -3.86
C ALA A 72 2.91 1.06 -2.60
N LEU A 73 1.79 1.05 -1.86
CA LEU A 73 1.64 1.75 -0.58
C LEU A 73 2.48 1.09 0.52
N ALA A 74 2.63 -0.23 0.53
CA ALA A 74 3.51 -0.94 1.46
C ALA A 74 4.98 -0.58 1.23
N GLY A 75 5.44 -0.59 -0.04
CA GLY A 75 6.80 -0.16 -0.39
C GLY A 75 7.08 1.30 -0.06
N CYS A 76 6.12 2.18 -0.35
CA CYS A 76 6.22 3.61 -0.02
C CYS A 76 6.36 3.85 1.50
N ARG A 77 5.58 3.13 2.32
CA ARG A 77 5.67 3.19 3.79
C ARG A 77 7.04 2.76 4.30
N VAL A 78 7.59 1.67 3.77
CA VAL A 78 8.91 1.18 4.17
C VAL A 78 10.00 2.18 3.78
N ALA A 79 9.96 2.72 2.57
CA ALA A 79 10.92 3.73 2.11
C ALA A 79 10.87 5.01 2.96
N GLN A 80 9.67 5.45 3.36
CA GLN A 80 9.49 6.61 4.23
C GLN A 80 10.14 6.39 5.61
N ILE A 81 9.92 5.21 6.21
CA ILE A 81 10.51 4.84 7.51
C ILE A 81 12.03 4.79 7.40
N LEU A 82 12.53 4.16 6.34
CA LEU A 82 13.97 4.07 6.07
C LEU A 82 14.59 5.47 5.94
N MET A 83 13.95 6.37 5.19
CA MET A 83 14.47 7.72 4.99
C MET A 83 14.53 8.50 6.31
N GLN A 84 13.48 8.40 7.14
CA GLN A 84 13.47 9.03 8.46
C GLN A 84 14.54 8.44 9.39
N TYR A 85 14.75 7.12 9.34
CA TYR A 85 15.80 6.45 10.09
C TYR A 85 17.21 6.91 9.67
N CYS A 86 17.48 6.98 8.37
CA CYS A 86 18.77 7.42 7.84
C CYS A 86 19.10 8.86 8.24
N VAL A 87 18.12 9.77 8.18
CA VAL A 87 18.29 11.16 8.59
C VAL A 87 18.57 11.24 10.09
N GLY A 88 17.78 10.54 10.92
CA GLY A 88 17.98 10.50 12.38
C GLY A 88 19.34 9.93 12.79
N ALA A 89 19.77 8.85 12.13
CA ALA A 89 21.08 8.25 12.34
C ALA A 89 22.21 9.23 11.97
N ASN A 90 22.08 9.98 10.89
CA ASN A 90 23.07 10.98 10.47
C ASN A 90 23.24 12.09 11.52
N TYR A 91 22.14 12.65 12.03
CA TYR A 91 22.20 13.67 13.09
C TYR A 91 22.77 13.12 14.41
N CYS A 92 22.38 11.91 14.82
CA CYS A 92 22.91 11.29 16.03
C CYS A 92 24.41 11.00 15.90
N TRP A 93 24.86 10.56 14.72
CA TRP A 93 26.29 10.33 14.47
C TRP A 93 27.10 11.62 14.48
N LEU A 94 26.59 12.71 13.88
CA LEU A 94 27.23 14.02 13.95
C LEU A 94 27.35 14.54 15.39
N LEU A 95 26.35 14.29 16.24
CA LEU A 95 26.38 14.64 17.66
C LEU A 95 27.41 13.81 18.42
N VAL A 96 27.52 12.50 18.13
CA VAL A 96 28.55 11.62 18.71
C VAL A 96 29.95 12.08 18.32
N GLU A 97 30.18 12.37 17.05
CA GLU A 97 31.47 12.91 16.55
C GLU A 97 31.80 14.26 17.23
N GLY A 98 30.81 15.14 17.40
CA GLY A 98 30.99 16.43 18.07
C GLY A 98 31.33 16.30 19.56
N VAL A 99 30.64 15.43 20.29
CA VAL A 99 30.91 15.15 21.71
C VAL A 99 32.24 14.42 21.88
N TYR A 100 32.58 13.51 20.96
CA TYR A 100 33.87 12.82 20.95
C TYR A 100 35.03 13.79 20.76
N LEU A 101 34.94 14.70 19.78
CA LEU A 101 35.96 15.73 19.55
C LEU A 101 36.06 16.68 20.76
N HIS A 102 34.94 17.10 21.34
CA HIS A 102 34.93 17.96 22.52
C HIS A 102 35.58 17.28 23.75
N ASN A 103 35.24 16.02 24.01
CA ASN A 103 35.84 15.24 25.10
C ASN A 103 37.33 14.98 24.88
N LEU A 104 37.78 14.78 23.64
CA LEU A 104 39.19 14.65 23.31
C LEU A 104 39.97 15.95 23.60
N LEU A 105 39.36 17.10 23.32
CA LEU A 105 39.97 18.41 23.54
C LEU A 105 39.91 18.88 25.00
N VAL A 106 38.86 18.53 25.76
CA VAL A 106 38.59 19.03 27.12
C VAL A 106 38.92 18.03 28.22
N LEU A 107 38.76 16.72 27.99
CA LEU A 107 38.82 15.67 29.02
C LEU A 107 39.92 14.62 28.76
N MET A 108 41.10 15.04 28.29
CA MET A 108 42.29 14.20 28.00
C MET A 108 42.85 13.41 29.21
N VAL A 109 42.04 12.57 29.91
CA VAL A 109 42.54 11.70 31.00
C VAL A 109 41.69 10.46 31.40
N PHE A 110 40.49 10.18 30.86
CA PHE A 110 39.70 9.02 31.35
C PHE A 110 39.32 7.96 30.29
N SER A 111 40.03 6.82 30.35
CA SER A 111 39.65 5.44 30.00
C SER A 111 38.94 5.20 28.64
N GLU A 112 39.75 4.85 27.63
CA GLU A 112 39.40 4.79 26.20
C GLU A 112 38.57 3.58 25.73
N ARG A 113 38.46 2.47 26.49
CA ARG A 113 37.93 1.20 25.93
C ARG A 113 36.44 0.94 26.17
N SER A 114 35.86 1.43 27.28
CA SER A 114 34.49 1.08 27.70
C SER A 114 33.44 2.13 27.30
N HIS A 115 33.80 3.40 27.14
CA HIS A 115 32.85 4.47 26.76
C HIS A 115 32.49 4.45 25.28
N PHE A 116 33.38 3.94 24.41
CA PHE A 116 33.17 3.83 22.97
C PHE A 116 31.92 3.00 22.61
N HIS A 117 31.69 1.91 23.35
CA HIS A 117 30.50 1.07 23.16
C HIS A 117 29.20 1.81 23.52
N GLY A 118 29.23 2.68 24.54
CA GLY A 118 28.08 3.52 24.91
C GLY A 118 27.74 4.53 23.81
N TYR A 119 28.74 5.16 23.19
CA TYR A 119 28.54 6.10 22.09
C TYR A 119 27.91 5.43 20.85
N ILE A 120 28.35 4.20 20.52
CA ILE A 120 27.74 3.39 19.46
C ILE A 120 26.28 3.06 19.81
N ILE A 121 26.00 2.65 21.05
CA ILE A 121 24.63 2.33 21.49
C ILE A 121 23.72 3.57 21.45
N ILE A 122 24.22 4.77 21.75
CA ILE A 122 23.42 6.01 21.67
C ILE A 122 23.14 6.41 20.22
N GLY A 123 24.14 6.31 19.33
CA GLY A 123 23.99 6.62 17.90
C GLY A 123 22.98 5.72 17.19
N TRP A 124 22.96 4.43 17.54
CA TRP A 124 22.04 3.44 16.95
C TRP A 124 20.73 3.27 17.73
N GLY A 125 20.73 3.51 19.04
CA GLY A 125 19.57 3.29 19.92
C GLY A 125 18.55 4.43 19.89
N THR A 126 19.00 5.68 19.75
CA THR A 126 18.10 6.86 19.66
C THR A 126 17.11 6.76 18.48
N PRO A 127 17.51 6.44 17.24
CA PRO A 127 16.56 6.30 16.14
C PRO A 127 15.60 5.11 16.33
N VAL A 128 16.03 4.03 16.98
CA VAL A 128 15.15 2.90 17.34
C VAL A 128 14.11 3.32 18.38
N LEU A 129 14.50 4.13 19.37
CA LEU A 129 13.62 4.61 20.44
C LEU A 129 12.49 5.52 19.91
N PHE A 130 12.70 6.19 18.78
CA PHE A 130 11.64 6.97 18.09
C PHE A 130 10.83 6.13 17.09
N VAL A 131 11.46 5.21 16.35
CA VAL A 131 10.78 4.36 15.37
C VAL A 131 9.86 3.33 16.05
N VAL A 132 10.24 2.79 17.21
CA VAL A 132 9.46 1.74 17.90
C VAL A 132 8.10 2.24 18.40
N PRO A 133 7.97 3.37 19.11
CA PRO A 133 6.66 3.92 19.48
C PRO A 133 5.79 4.22 18.25
N TRP A 134 6.39 4.70 17.16
CA TRP A 134 5.67 5.01 15.92
C TRP A 134 5.21 3.76 15.16
N THR A 135 6.03 2.71 15.06
CA THR A 135 5.65 1.43 14.43
C THR A 135 4.61 0.69 15.27
N VAL A 136 4.72 0.71 16.60
CA VAL A 136 3.70 0.17 17.50
C VAL A 136 2.38 0.92 17.34
N ALA A 137 2.40 2.25 17.31
CA ALA A 137 1.21 3.06 17.03
C ALA A 137 0.59 2.72 15.67
N ARG A 138 1.40 2.54 14.61
CA ARG A 138 0.95 2.14 13.27
C ARG A 138 0.40 0.73 13.19
N TYR A 139 1.03 -0.23 13.85
CA TYR A 139 0.60 -1.62 13.88
C TYR A 139 -0.71 -1.79 14.66
N LEU A 140 -0.86 -1.08 15.78
CA LEU A 140 -2.14 -1.02 16.50
C LEU A 140 -3.23 -0.42 15.61
N TYR A 141 -2.92 0.65 14.87
CA TYR A 141 -3.86 1.26 13.92
C TYR A 141 -4.27 0.30 12.78
N GLU A 142 -3.32 -0.44 12.19
CA GLU A 142 -3.59 -1.41 11.12
C GLU A 142 -4.39 -2.64 11.60
N ASN A 143 -4.15 -3.13 12.82
CA ASN A 143 -4.96 -4.22 13.41
C ASN A 143 -6.39 -3.78 13.73
N ILE A 144 -6.58 -2.54 14.22
CA ILE A 144 -7.91 -1.97 14.38
C ILE A 144 -8.60 -1.89 13.01
N SER A 145 -7.88 -1.54 11.94
CA SER A 145 -8.41 -1.45 10.57
C SER A 145 -8.81 -2.79 9.94
N SER A 146 -8.21 -3.91 10.33
CA SER A 146 -8.66 -5.25 9.90
C SER A 146 -9.86 -5.77 10.70
N SER A 147 -10.11 -5.23 11.90
CA SER A 147 -11.29 -5.54 12.74
C SER A 147 -12.47 -4.59 12.57
N ALA A 148 -12.25 -3.42 11.96
CA ALA A 148 -13.27 -2.40 11.78
C ALA A 148 -14.00 -2.58 10.44
N PRO A 149 -15.34 -2.64 10.42
CA PRO A 149 -16.11 -2.61 9.17
C PRO A 149 -15.94 -1.23 8.50
N GLY A 150 -15.12 -1.18 7.46
CA GLY A 150 -15.24 -0.32 6.26
C GLY A 150 -15.32 1.22 6.34
N ASN A 151 -15.60 1.86 7.49
CA ASN A 151 -16.10 3.25 7.50
C ASN A 151 -15.43 4.20 8.52
N VAL A 152 -14.09 4.22 8.64
CA VAL A 152 -13.40 5.23 9.50
C VAL A 152 -12.22 5.93 8.80
N LEU A 153 -11.95 5.63 7.52
CA LEU A 153 -10.79 6.19 6.80
C LEU A 153 -11.06 7.50 6.04
N GLU A 154 -12.05 8.30 6.46
CA GLU A 154 -12.24 9.68 5.95
C GLU A 154 -11.99 10.77 7.01
N LEU A 155 -11.73 10.44 8.28
CA LEU A 155 -11.75 11.46 9.34
C LEU A 155 -10.44 11.72 10.10
N LEU A 156 -9.34 11.01 9.84
CA LEU A 156 -8.10 11.21 10.64
C LEU A 156 -6.78 11.32 9.86
N THR A 157 -6.81 11.70 8.58
CA THR A 157 -5.64 12.36 7.99
C THR A 157 -5.92 13.85 7.86
N PRO A 158 -5.41 14.72 8.75
CA PRO A 158 -5.09 16.06 8.31
C PRO A 158 -4.06 15.92 7.20
N VAL A 159 -4.44 16.32 6.00
CA VAL A 159 -3.54 16.58 4.89
C VAL A 159 -2.32 17.34 5.41
N SER A 160 -1.14 16.78 5.20
CA SER A 160 0.16 17.45 5.23
C SER A 160 0.89 17.11 3.93
#